data_AF-A0A368QNU1-F1
#
_entry.id   AF-A0A368QNU1-F1
#
_cell.length_a   1.000
_cell.length_b   1.000
_cell.length_c   1.000
_cell.angle_alpha   90.00
_cell.angle_beta   90.00
_cell.angle_gamma   90.00
#
_symmetry.space_group_name_H-M   'P 1'
#
loop_
_entity.id
_entity.type
_entity.pdbx_description
1 polymer ?
#
loop_
_entity_poly.entity_id
_entity_poly.type
_entity_poly.pdbx_seq_one_letter_code
_entity_poly.pdbx_strand_id
1 'polypeptide(L)'
;MTVWASLGSHTANSSVQVLWIVPHPTTVPARHYNGFLLLISWMLWKHRNDTVFSRAPPSHARFWASCWDEVRRAIAEALCTVFCSM
;
A
#
# COMPACT_ATOMS: atom_id res chain seq x y z
N MET A 1 -8.79 -12.69 -6.20
CA MET A 1 -7.74 -12.66 -5.15
C MET A 1 -7.77 -11.29 -4.50
N THR A 2 -7.67 -11.14 -3.17
CA THR A 2 -7.68 -9.81 -2.52
C THR A 2 -6.28 -9.19 -2.53
N VAL A 3 -6.17 -7.87 -2.33
CA VAL A 3 -4.87 -7.18 -2.19
C VAL A 3 -4.05 -7.80 -1.06
N TRP A 4 -4.69 -8.12 0.06
CA TRP A 4 -4.04 -8.77 1.20
C TRP A 4 -3.52 -10.17 0.87
N ALA A 5 -4.28 -10.97 0.12
CA ALA A 5 -3.83 -12.29 -0.32
C ALA A 5 -2.59 -12.19 -1.22
N SER A 6 -2.52 -11.18 -2.11
CA SER A 6 -1.30 -10.96 -2.93
C SER A 6 -0.08 -10.51 -2.13
N LEU A 7 -0.27 -10.03 -0.91
CA LEU A 7 0.81 -9.71 0.03
C LEU A 7 1.22 -10.91 0.90
N GLY A 8 0.60 -12.07 0.70
CA GLY A 8 0.81 -13.27 1.52
C GLY A 8 0.07 -13.24 2.85
N SER A 9 -0.81 -12.26 3.08
CA SER A 9 -1.60 -12.16 4.32
C SER A 9 -2.88 -12.98 4.22
N HIS A 10 -3.12 -13.83 5.23
CA HIS A 10 -4.39 -14.54 5.39
C HIS A 10 -5.35 -13.67 6.18
N THR A 11 -6.34 -13.07 5.50
CA THR A 11 -7.33 -12.18 6.14
C THR A 11 -8.64 -12.87 6.49
N ALA A 12 -8.68 -14.21 6.48
CA ALA A 12 -9.87 -14.94 6.89
C ALA A 12 -10.17 -14.62 8.37
N ASN A 13 -11.39 -14.17 8.67
CA ASN A 13 -11.84 -13.76 10.00
C ASN A 13 -11.05 -12.58 10.63
N SER A 14 -10.33 -11.80 9.84
CA SER A 14 -9.64 -10.61 10.34
C SER A 14 -10.60 -9.41 10.43
N SER A 15 -10.57 -8.70 11.56
CA SER A 15 -11.26 -7.41 11.73
C SER A 15 -10.28 -6.26 11.59
N VAL A 16 -10.77 -5.09 11.14
CA VAL A 16 -9.98 -3.85 11.11
C VAL A 16 -9.49 -3.47 12.52
N GLN A 17 -10.26 -3.85 13.56
CA GLN A 17 -9.88 -3.66 14.97
C GLN A 17 -8.66 -4.48 15.41
N VAL A 18 -8.20 -5.42 14.59
CA VAL A 18 -7.05 -6.27 14.90
C VAL A 18 -6.03 -6.24 13.77
N LEU A 19 -6.05 -5.19 12.96
CA LEU A 19 -5.18 -5.09 11.78
C LEU A 19 -3.69 -5.09 12.17
N TRP A 20 -3.34 -4.50 13.31
CA TRP A 20 -1.96 -4.43 13.81
C TRP A 20 -1.40 -5.75 14.34
N ILE A 21 -2.25 -6.76 14.57
CA ILE A 21 -1.80 -8.11 14.97
C ILE A 21 -1.72 -9.06 13.77
N VAL A 22 -2.01 -8.59 12.55
CA VAL A 22 -1.84 -9.40 11.34
C VAL A 22 -0.36 -9.76 11.21
N PRO A 23 0.00 -11.06 11.19
CA PRO A 23 1.40 -11.48 11.09
C PRO A 23 2.08 -10.84 9.88
N HIS A 24 3.27 -10.29 10.11
CA HIS A 24 4.02 -9.71 9.01
C HIS A 24 4.50 -10.83 8.07
N PRO A 25 4.41 -10.64 6.74
CA PRO A 25 5.02 -11.57 5.81
C PRO A 25 6.56 -11.49 5.94
N THR A 26 7.26 -12.59 5.67
CA THR A 26 8.73 -12.65 5.70
C THR A 26 9.40 -11.73 4.68
N THR A 27 8.64 -11.25 3.69
CA THR A 27 9.09 -10.32 2.65
C THR A 27 9.20 -8.87 3.11
N VAL A 28 8.62 -8.52 4.27
CA VAL A 28 8.66 -7.15 4.82
C VAL A 28 9.41 -7.17 6.16
N PRO A 29 10.49 -6.38 6.32
CA PRO A 29 11.19 -6.31 7.60
C PRO A 29 10.27 -5.85 8.73
N ALA A 30 10.29 -6.54 9.86
CA ALA A 30 9.41 -6.27 11.01
C ALA A 30 9.45 -4.81 11.47
N ARG A 31 10.65 -4.18 11.45
CA ARG A 31 10.87 -2.76 11.77
C ARG A 31 9.99 -1.81 10.95
N HIS A 32 9.67 -2.18 9.71
CA HIS A 32 8.96 -1.34 8.75
C HIS A 32 7.50 -1.75 8.55
N TYR A 33 7.07 -2.85 9.18
CA TYR A 33 5.78 -3.46 8.90
C TYR A 33 4.58 -2.56 9.27
N ASN A 34 4.61 -1.88 10.42
CA ASN A 34 3.52 -0.96 10.79
C ASN A 34 3.40 0.20 9.80
N GLY A 35 4.53 0.75 9.34
CA GLY A 35 4.53 1.79 8.30
C GLY A 35 3.98 1.26 6.97
N PHE A 36 4.41 0.07 6.57
CA PHE A 36 3.88 -0.62 5.40
C PHE A 36 2.36 -0.84 5.48
N LEU A 37 1.87 -1.30 6.64
CA LEU A 37 0.45 -1.54 6.90
C LEU A 37 -0.39 -0.27 6.78
N LEU A 38 0.11 0.86 7.29
CA LEU A 38 -0.53 2.16 7.14
C LEU A 38 -0.55 2.62 5.67
N LEU A 39 0.58 2.50 4.97
CA LEU A 39 0.70 2.92 3.57
C LEU A 39 -0.20 2.10 2.64
N ILE A 40 -0.25 0.77 2.81
CA ILE A 40 -1.12 -0.07 1.98
C ILE A 40 -2.61 0.22 2.27
N SER A 41 -2.96 0.45 3.54
CA SER A 41 -4.32 0.83 3.94
C SER A 41 -4.73 2.18 3.33
N TRP A 42 -3.80 3.14 3.32
CA TRP A 42 -3.97 4.43 2.66
C TRP A 42 -4.20 4.29 1.15
N MET A 43 -3.39 3.48 0.46
CA MET A 43 -3.55 3.24 -0.96
C MET A 43 -4.88 2.55 -1.29
N LEU A 44 -5.32 1.60 -0.46
CA LEU A 44 -6.62 0.94 -0.60
C LEU A 44 -7.77 1.93 -0.46
N TRP A 45 -7.69 2.82 0.54
CA TRP A 45 -8.67 3.88 0.72
C TRP A 45 -8.72 4.82 -0.49
N LYS A 46 -7.56 5.27 -0.99
CA LYS A 46 -7.47 6.15 -2.18
C LYS A 46 -8.09 5.48 -3.41
N HIS A 47 -7.71 4.25 -3.72
CA HIS A 47 -8.24 3.51 -4.87
C HIS A 47 -9.76 3.29 -4.80
N ARG A 48 -10.29 3.01 -3.60
CA ARG A 48 -11.73 2.88 -3.40
C ARG A 48 -12.45 4.20 -3.66
N ASN A 49 -11.91 5.32 -3.19
CA ASN A 49 -12.48 6.64 -3.46
C ASN A 49 -12.46 6.94 -4.96
N ASP A 50 -11.33 6.73 -5.64
CA ASP A 50 -11.22 6.95 -7.08
C ASP A 50 -12.23 6.12 -7.88
N THR A 51 -12.45 4.86 -7.48
CA THR A 51 -13.42 3.95 -8.07
C THR A 51 -14.86 4.49 -7.91
N VAL A 52 -15.20 4.97 -6.72
CA VAL A 52 -16.53 5.55 -6.42
C VAL A 52 -16.76 6.84 -7.20
N PHE A 53 -15.78 7.75 -7.20
CA PHE A 53 -15.93 9.07 -7.85
C PHE A 53 -15.81 9.00 -9.37
N SER A 54 -14.95 8.12 -9.91
CA SER A 54 -14.73 7.99 -11.36
C SER A 54 -15.68 6.99 -12.03
N ARG A 55 -16.55 6.32 -11.26
CA ARG A 55 -17.43 5.21 -11.72
C ARG A 55 -16.68 4.09 -12.47
N ALA A 56 -15.37 3.96 -12.23
CA ALA A 56 -14.55 2.92 -12.82
C ALA A 56 -14.67 1.63 -11.99
N PRO A 57 -14.60 0.43 -12.59
CA PRO A 57 -14.58 -0.79 -11.81
C PRO A 57 -13.29 -0.92 -10.99
N PRO A 58 -13.32 -1.59 -9.81
CA PRO A 58 -12.13 -1.95 -9.08
C PRO A 58 -11.16 -2.74 -9.95
N SER A 59 -9.86 -2.43 -9.89
CA SER A 59 -8.86 -3.11 -10.70
C SER A 59 -7.54 -3.25 -9.96
N HIS A 60 -7.12 -4.50 -9.77
CA HIS A 60 -5.85 -4.85 -9.13
C HIS A 60 -4.65 -4.28 -9.89
N ALA A 61 -4.68 -4.34 -11.23
CA ALA A 61 -3.61 -3.80 -12.06
C ALA A 61 -3.45 -2.28 -11.86
N ARG A 62 -4.58 -1.54 -11.86
CA ARG A 62 -4.57 -0.09 -11.60
C ARG A 62 -4.10 0.22 -10.18
N PHE A 63 -4.58 -0.53 -9.19
CA PHE A 63 -4.15 -0.37 -7.81
C PHE A 63 -2.62 -0.51 -7.66
N TRP A 64 -2.04 -1.58 -8.19
CA TRP A 64 -0.59 -1.80 -8.09
C TRP A 64 0.21 -0.79 -8.91
N ALA A 65 -0.27 -0.37 -10.07
CA ALA A 65 0.35 0.72 -10.84
C ALA A 65 0.41 2.01 -10.02
N SER A 66 -0.70 2.40 -9.36
CA SER A 66 -0.73 3.56 -8.47
C SER A 66 0.26 3.44 -7.30
N CYS A 67 0.38 2.27 -6.69
CA CYS A 67 1.38 2.03 -5.64
C CYS A 67 2.81 2.26 -6.14
N TRP A 68 3.15 1.74 -7.32
CA TRP A 68 4.47 1.93 -7.92
C TRP A 68 4.76 3.39 -8.24
N ASP A 69 3.76 4.13 -8.72
CA ASP A 69 3.93 5.55 -9.02
C ASP A 69 4.18 6.38 -7.77
N GLU A 70 3.51 6.08 -6.64
CA GLU A 70 3.80 6.75 -5.37
C GLU A 70 5.22 6.47 -4.88
N VAL A 71 5.69 5.21 -4.97
CA VAL A 71 7.06 4.85 -4.59
C VAL A 71 8.08 5.58 -5.47
N ARG A 72 7.86 5.64 -6.78
CA ARG A 72 8.73 6.37 -7.70
C ARG A 72 8.77 7.86 -7.38
N ARG A 73 7.62 8.47 -7.08
CA ARG A 73 7.55 9.88 -6.66
C ARG A 73 8.35 10.13 -5.39
N ALA A 74 8.14 9.30 -4.36
CA ALA A 74 8.86 9.43 -3.09
C ALA A 74 10.39 9.29 -3.26
N ILE A 75 10.83 8.34 -4.10
CA ILE A 75 12.26 8.18 -4.42
C ILE A 75 12.78 9.42 -5.17
N ALA A 76 12.06 9.90 -6.18
CA ALA A 76 12.46 11.08 -6.94
C ALA A 76 12.57 12.33 -6.06
N GLU A 77 11.60 12.56 -5.17
CA GLU A 77 11.62 13.66 -4.20
C GLU A 77 12.81 13.57 -3.23
N ALA A 78 13.09 12.37 -2.72
CA ALA A 78 14.25 12.13 -1.86
C ALA A 78 15.57 12.42 -2.58
N LEU A 79 15.72 11.95 -3.83
CA LEU A 79 16.92 12.21 -4.65
C LEU A 79 17.06 13.71 -4.97
N CYS A 80 15.98 14.39 -5.37
CA CYS A 80 16.00 15.83 -5.60
C CYS A 80 16.43 16.60 -4.35
N THR A 81 15.94 16.19 -3.17
CA THR A 81 16.33 16.82 -1.90
C THR A 81 17.82 16.67 -1.63
N VAL A 82 18.40 15.49 -1.90
CA VAL A 82 19.82 15.22 -1.70
C VAL A 82 20.68 15.95 -2.73
N PHE A 83 20.32 15.93 -4.02
CA PHE A 83 21.14 16.51 -5.08
C PHE A 83 21.02 18.03 -5.20
N CYS A 84 19.87 18.63 -4.90
CA CYS A 84 19.71 20.09 -4.92
C CYS A 84 20.26 20.77 -3.66
N SER A 85 20.66 20.00 -2.63
CA SER A 85 21.32 20.52 -1.42
C SER A 85 22.84 20.35 -1.42
N MET A 86 23.42 19.76 -2.48
CA MET A 86 24.86 19.71 -2.77
C MET A 86 25.24 20.80 -3.77
#